data_AF-T1EKG5-F1
#
_entry.id   AF-T1EKG5-F1
#
_cell.length_a   1.000
_cell.length_b   1.000
_cell.length_c   1.000
_cell.angle_alpha   90.00
_cell.angle_beta   90.00
_cell.angle_gamma   90.00
#
_symmetry.space_group_name_H-M   'P 1'
#
loop_
_entity.id
_entity.type
_entity.pdbx_description
1 polymer ?
#
loop_
_entity_poly.entity_id
_entity_poly.type
_entity_poly.pdbx_seq_one_letter_code
_entity_poly.pdbx_strand_id
1 'polypeptide(L)'
;ESSRKSWKESKNSTGLWADISGRYVTITVPSASVRNLEDPGPVMSMYDTLLKHYHDLRGTDIDKHRKMWIVADEQPVAGYMHAGYPIVTHMDVADPKRDNFLLNEQGIKTKTESFWGIFHEIGHNMQQGEWTFEGTGEVTVNIFTLYAMKQIGNMETWIHPWLKKHVEAGIKYVNHGADFNTWKKEPGTALLIYAQLVNAFGWSIFKQVFRRYQNLPAVEKPKNNQEKMDKWFVIFSEECKFNLAPLAIYWGFPI
;
A
#
# COMPACT_ATOMS: atom_id res chain seq x y z
N GLU A 1 8.36 12.96 -23.15
CA GLU A 1 7.01 13.49 -22.84
C GLU A 1 6.20 13.57 -24.12
N SER A 2 4.98 13.04 -24.13
CA SER A 2 4.02 13.29 -25.20
C SER A 2 3.33 14.63 -24.94
N SER A 3 3.39 15.58 -25.87
CA SER A 3 2.60 16.81 -25.80
C SER A 3 1.09 16.50 -25.81
N ARG A 4 0.25 17.37 -25.24
CA ARG A 4 -1.22 17.25 -25.34
C ARG A 4 -1.73 17.06 -26.77
N LYS A 5 -1.03 17.65 -27.76
CA LYS A 5 -1.33 17.47 -29.18
C LYS A 5 -1.11 16.02 -29.62
N SER A 6 0.04 15.43 -29.25
CA SER A 6 0.31 14.02 -29.54
C SER A 6 -0.62 13.05 -28.80
N TRP A 7 -1.15 13.41 -27.63
CA TRP A 7 -2.15 12.57 -26.95
C TRP A 7 -3.47 12.47 -27.71
N LYS A 8 -4.00 13.59 -28.23
CA LYS A 8 -5.26 13.61 -28.99
C LYS A 8 -5.22 12.72 -30.24
N GLU A 9 -4.05 12.59 -30.86
CA GLU A 9 -3.83 11.70 -32.00
C GLU A 9 -3.66 10.25 -31.53
N SER A 10 -2.76 10.00 -30.57
CA SER A 10 -2.46 8.65 -30.09
C SER A 10 -3.66 7.93 -29.46
N LYS A 11 -4.52 8.65 -28.72
CA LYS A 11 -5.69 8.04 -28.08
C LYS A 11 -6.73 7.50 -29.06
N ASN A 12 -6.65 7.85 -30.35
CA ASN A 12 -7.52 7.37 -31.42
C ASN A 12 -6.89 6.24 -32.26
N SER A 13 -5.69 5.77 -31.90
CA SER A 13 -5.02 4.66 -32.57
C SER A 13 -5.83 3.36 -32.51
N THR A 14 -5.65 2.47 -33.49
CA THR A 14 -6.43 1.22 -33.64
C THR A 14 -6.04 0.09 -32.68
N GLY A 15 -5.05 0.32 -31.80
CA GLY A 15 -4.64 -0.65 -30.78
C GLY A 15 -5.82 -1.08 -29.90
N LEU A 16 -5.76 -2.32 -29.43
CA LEU A 16 -6.71 -2.87 -28.45
C LEU A 16 -6.40 -2.39 -27.04
N TRP A 17 -5.11 -2.17 -26.76
CA TRP A 17 -4.57 -1.75 -25.47
C TRP A 17 -3.86 -0.41 -25.60
N ALA A 18 -3.93 0.37 -24.53
CA ALA A 18 -3.23 1.64 -24.39
C ALA A 18 -2.30 1.57 -23.19
N ASP A 19 -1.02 1.84 -23.43
CA ASP A 19 -0.03 2.02 -22.37
C ASP A 19 0.09 3.51 -22.06
N ILE A 20 -0.25 3.87 -20.83
CA ILE A 20 -0.07 5.22 -20.32
C ILE A 20 1.08 5.20 -19.34
N SER A 21 2.13 5.97 -19.63
CA SER A 21 3.38 5.93 -18.88
C SER A 21 3.69 7.27 -18.22
N GLY A 22 3.89 7.23 -16.90
CA GLY A 22 4.59 8.25 -16.13
C GLY A 22 6.09 7.95 -16.07
N ARG A 23 6.79 8.59 -15.14
CA ARG A 23 8.22 8.37 -14.88
C ARG A 23 8.47 7.03 -14.19
N TYR A 24 7.65 6.67 -13.22
CA TYR A 24 7.84 5.52 -12.33
C TYR A 24 6.76 4.45 -12.43
N VAL A 25 5.68 4.71 -13.16
CA VAL A 25 4.65 3.71 -13.45
C VAL A 25 4.22 3.70 -14.92
N THR A 26 3.86 2.53 -15.43
CA THR A 26 3.09 2.35 -16.66
C THR A 26 1.78 1.63 -16.31
N ILE A 27 0.66 2.10 -16.85
CA ILE A 27 -0.66 1.51 -16.69
C ILE A 27 -1.17 1.09 -18.07
N THR A 28 -1.49 -0.20 -18.22
CA THR A 28 -2.04 -0.79 -19.43
C THR A 28 -3.53 -1.05 -19.21
N VAL A 29 -4.37 -0.45 -20.05
CA VAL A 29 -5.84 -0.59 -20.06
C VAL A 29 -6.35 -0.76 -21.50
N PRO A 30 -7.57 -1.24 -21.73
CA PRO A 30 -8.15 -1.22 -23.07
C PRO A 30 -8.14 0.18 -23.66
N SER A 31 -7.83 0.30 -24.94
CA SER A 31 -7.86 1.61 -25.61
C SER A 31 -9.25 2.25 -25.55
N ALA A 32 -10.32 1.45 -25.43
CA ALA A 32 -11.69 1.93 -25.21
C ALA A 32 -11.82 2.80 -23.95
N SER A 33 -11.11 2.45 -22.88
CA SER A 33 -11.15 3.15 -21.59
C SER A 33 -10.61 4.59 -21.65
N VAL A 34 -9.78 4.89 -22.64
CA VAL A 34 -9.02 6.16 -22.71
C VAL A 34 -9.45 7.06 -23.88
N ARG A 35 -10.39 6.62 -24.72
CA ARG A 35 -10.85 7.42 -25.89
C ARG A 35 -11.36 8.80 -25.47
N ASN A 36 -12.05 8.86 -24.34
CA ASN A 36 -12.61 10.10 -23.78
C ASN A 36 -11.70 10.77 -22.74
N LEU A 37 -10.52 10.20 -22.44
CA LEU A 37 -9.56 10.83 -21.53
C LEU A 37 -8.89 12.01 -22.23
N GLU A 38 -9.00 13.20 -21.65
CA GLU A 38 -8.48 14.43 -22.26
C GLU A 38 -6.98 14.61 -22.08
N ASP A 39 -6.47 14.29 -20.88
CA ASP A 39 -5.06 14.42 -20.53
C ASP A 39 -4.71 13.41 -19.43
N PRO A 40 -3.88 12.39 -19.70
CA PRO A 40 -3.44 11.45 -18.68
C PRO A 40 -2.32 12.00 -17.78
N GLY A 41 -1.68 13.11 -18.16
CA GLY A 41 -0.50 13.64 -17.47
C GLY A 41 -0.71 13.87 -15.95
N PRO A 42 -1.80 14.53 -15.52
CA PRO A 42 -2.08 14.74 -14.11
C PRO A 42 -2.22 13.46 -13.30
N VAL A 43 -2.99 12.47 -13.79
CA VAL A 43 -3.16 11.19 -13.07
C VAL A 43 -1.86 10.39 -13.02
N MET A 44 -1.07 10.37 -14.09
CA MET A 44 0.24 9.70 -14.09
C MET A 44 1.23 10.37 -13.13
N SER A 45 1.23 11.71 -13.07
CA SER A 45 2.07 12.46 -12.12
C SER A 45 1.71 12.16 -10.66
N MET A 46 0.44 11.86 -10.40
CA MET A 46 -0.03 11.48 -9.07
C MET A 46 0.43 10.07 -8.68
N TYR A 47 0.38 9.09 -9.59
CA TYR A 47 0.99 7.77 -9.33
C TYR A 47 2.50 7.86 -9.15
N ASP A 48 3.19 8.69 -9.94
CA ASP A 48 4.62 8.94 -9.76
C ASP A 48 4.91 9.54 -8.37
N THR A 49 4.04 10.43 -7.88
CA THR A 49 4.13 11.02 -6.54
C THR A 49 3.84 9.97 -5.45
N LEU A 50 2.82 9.13 -5.63
CA LEU A 50 2.52 8.02 -4.75
C LEU A 50 3.72 7.07 -4.60
N LEU A 51 4.35 6.68 -5.71
CA LEU A 51 5.52 5.80 -5.67
C LEU A 51 6.70 6.45 -4.96
N LYS A 52 6.93 7.76 -5.16
CA LYS A 52 7.94 8.50 -4.36
C LYS A 52 7.64 8.43 -2.87
N HIS A 53 6.39 8.62 -2.46
CA HIS A 53 5.98 8.49 -1.07
C HIS A 53 6.23 7.08 -0.53
N TYR A 54 5.90 6.04 -1.30
CA TYR A 54 6.13 4.66 -0.87
C TYR A 54 7.61 4.33 -0.71
N HIS A 55 8.44 4.74 -1.67
CA HIS A 55 9.89 4.57 -1.58
C HIS A 55 10.49 5.36 -0.42
N ASP A 56 10.04 6.59 -0.19
CA ASP A 56 10.40 7.37 0.99
C ASP A 56 9.99 6.62 2.27
N LEU A 57 8.74 6.19 2.42
CA LEU A 57 8.31 5.41 3.59
C LEU A 57 9.20 4.18 3.80
N ARG A 58 9.38 3.35 2.76
CA ARG A 58 10.22 2.14 2.78
C ARG A 58 11.70 2.42 3.11
N GLY A 59 12.16 3.65 2.88
CA GLY A 59 13.56 4.03 3.06
C GLY A 59 14.46 3.66 1.87
N THR A 60 13.92 3.72 0.66
CA THR A 60 14.66 3.36 -0.56
C THR A 60 14.59 4.44 -1.63
N ASP A 61 15.55 4.43 -2.55
CA ASP A 61 15.63 5.39 -3.64
C ASP A 61 14.87 4.88 -4.86
N ILE A 62 13.79 5.57 -5.23
CA ILE A 62 12.94 5.21 -6.37
C ILE A 62 13.70 5.21 -7.69
N ASP A 63 14.69 6.08 -7.87
CA ASP A 63 15.46 6.17 -9.13
C ASP A 63 16.40 4.96 -9.34
N LYS A 64 16.60 4.15 -8.29
CA LYS A 64 17.34 2.88 -8.37
C LYS A 64 16.44 1.66 -8.62
N HIS A 65 15.13 1.87 -8.74
CA HIS A 65 14.17 0.79 -8.95
C HIS A 65 13.60 0.83 -10.37
N ARG A 66 13.23 -0.35 -10.89
CA ARG A 66 12.54 -0.45 -12.17
C ARG A 66 11.18 0.25 -12.09
N LYS A 67 10.75 0.81 -13.22
CA LYS A 67 9.39 1.35 -13.40
C LYS A 67 8.37 0.27 -13.05
N MET A 68 7.37 0.60 -12.24
CA MET A 68 6.24 -0.28 -11.92
C MET A 68 5.30 -0.43 -13.12
N TRP A 69 4.65 -1.58 -13.24
CA TRP A 69 3.72 -1.86 -14.33
C TRP A 69 2.41 -2.41 -13.76
N ILE A 70 1.30 -1.77 -14.11
CA ILE A 70 -0.06 -2.15 -13.72
C ILE A 70 -0.80 -2.53 -15.00
N VAL A 71 -1.46 -3.68 -15.01
CA VAL A 71 -2.23 -4.18 -16.15
C VAL A 71 -3.65 -4.51 -15.68
N ALA A 72 -4.66 -4.00 -16.38
CA ALA A 72 -6.01 -4.52 -16.26
C ALA A 72 -6.16 -5.75 -17.16
N ASP A 73 -6.62 -6.86 -16.61
CA ASP A 73 -6.75 -8.15 -17.30
C ASP A 73 -8.13 -8.79 -17.03
N GLU A 74 -8.62 -9.53 -18.01
CA GLU A 74 -9.88 -10.29 -17.95
C GLU A 74 -9.72 -11.55 -17.07
N GLN A 75 -8.52 -12.10 -17.00
CA GLN A 75 -8.24 -13.37 -16.31
C GLN A 75 -7.06 -13.22 -15.33
N PRO A 76 -7.23 -12.47 -14.22
CA PRO A 76 -6.21 -12.43 -13.18
C PRO A 76 -5.95 -13.85 -12.64
N VAL A 77 -4.67 -14.19 -12.46
CA VAL A 77 -4.25 -15.54 -12.05
C VAL A 77 -4.57 -15.81 -10.57
N ALA A 78 -4.68 -14.76 -9.76
CA ALA A 78 -4.98 -14.85 -8.34
C ALA A 78 -5.79 -13.64 -7.87
N GLY A 79 -6.85 -13.93 -7.09
CA GLY A 79 -7.66 -12.89 -6.45
C GLY A 79 -8.35 -11.94 -7.42
N TYR A 80 -8.84 -10.82 -6.87
CA TYR A 80 -9.39 -9.72 -7.66
C TYR A 80 -8.29 -8.82 -8.25
N MET A 81 -7.19 -8.68 -7.52
CA MET A 81 -5.94 -8.09 -7.98
C MET A 81 -4.78 -8.89 -7.38
N HIS A 82 -3.60 -8.81 -7.98
CA HIS A 82 -2.38 -9.32 -7.37
C HIS A 82 -1.16 -8.47 -7.70
N ALA A 83 -0.26 -8.36 -6.73
CA ALA A 83 1.01 -7.67 -6.87
C ALA A 83 2.04 -8.47 -7.69
N GLY A 84 3.21 -7.86 -7.89
CA GLY A 84 4.29 -8.42 -8.68
C GLY A 84 4.74 -7.47 -9.78
N TYR A 85 5.29 -8.05 -10.85
CA TYR A 85 5.69 -7.33 -12.04
C TYR A 85 5.25 -8.09 -13.29
N PRO A 86 4.05 -7.81 -13.83
CA PRO A 86 3.16 -6.68 -13.48
C PRO A 86 2.35 -6.87 -12.19
N ILE A 87 1.80 -5.76 -11.67
CA ILE A 87 0.58 -5.78 -10.86
C ILE A 87 -0.57 -6.02 -11.82
N VAL A 88 -1.40 -7.02 -11.53
CA VAL A 88 -2.57 -7.35 -12.37
C VAL A 88 -3.84 -7.01 -11.62
N THR A 89 -4.77 -6.38 -12.31
CA THR A 89 -6.05 -5.94 -11.79
C THR A 89 -7.19 -6.47 -12.65
N HIS A 90 -8.37 -6.63 -12.08
CA HIS A 90 -9.56 -6.99 -12.86
C HIS A 90 -10.02 -5.82 -13.78
N MET A 91 -10.68 -6.13 -14.89
CA MET A 91 -11.07 -5.15 -15.92
C MET A 91 -11.97 -3.99 -15.46
N ASP A 92 -12.69 -4.14 -14.36
CA ASP A 92 -13.64 -3.11 -13.91
C ASP A 92 -12.93 -1.83 -13.43
N VAL A 93 -11.70 -1.92 -12.93
CA VAL A 93 -10.90 -0.72 -12.61
C VAL A 93 -10.36 -0.01 -13.85
N ALA A 94 -10.54 -0.57 -15.04
CA ALA A 94 -10.30 0.10 -16.31
C ALA A 94 -11.57 0.71 -16.92
N ASP A 95 -12.75 0.62 -16.28
CA ASP A 95 -13.98 1.23 -16.78
C ASP A 95 -14.08 2.71 -16.32
N PRO A 96 -14.07 3.70 -17.23
CA PRO A 96 -14.16 5.13 -16.88
C PRO A 96 -15.46 5.53 -16.18
N LYS A 97 -16.47 4.66 -16.11
CA LYS A 97 -17.73 4.91 -15.38
C LYS A 97 -17.65 4.53 -13.90
N ARG A 98 -16.59 3.84 -13.46
CA ARG A 98 -16.43 3.36 -12.08
C ARG A 98 -15.69 4.40 -11.23
N ASP A 99 -16.06 4.46 -9.95
CA ASP A 99 -15.40 5.38 -9.00
C ASP A 99 -13.91 5.04 -8.79
N ASN A 100 -13.55 3.76 -8.92
CA ASN A 100 -12.18 3.25 -8.79
C ASN A 100 -11.44 3.13 -10.14
N PHE A 101 -11.90 3.82 -11.19
CA PHE A 101 -11.18 3.85 -12.47
C PHE A 101 -9.74 4.33 -12.27
N LEU A 102 -8.76 3.53 -12.69
CA LEU A 102 -7.33 3.78 -12.47
C LEU A 102 -6.86 5.15 -12.97
N LEU A 103 -7.50 5.70 -14.01
CA LEU A 103 -7.11 6.98 -14.59
C LEU A 103 -8.02 8.15 -14.15
N ASN A 104 -8.82 7.96 -13.09
CA ASN A 104 -9.65 9.00 -12.49
C ASN A 104 -8.85 9.84 -11.48
N GLU A 105 -8.23 10.91 -11.97
CA GLU A 105 -7.43 11.82 -11.14
C GLU A 105 -8.19 12.34 -9.91
N GLN A 106 -9.42 12.83 -10.15
CA GLN A 106 -10.23 13.43 -9.10
C GLN A 106 -10.65 12.38 -8.06
N GLY A 107 -11.03 11.19 -8.52
CA GLY A 107 -11.39 10.05 -7.66
C GLY A 107 -10.25 9.68 -6.72
N ILE A 108 -9.02 9.57 -7.22
CA ILE A 108 -7.86 9.23 -6.39
C ILE A 108 -7.64 10.28 -5.29
N LYS A 109 -7.90 11.56 -5.56
CA LYS A 109 -7.74 12.66 -4.58
C LYS A 109 -8.87 12.76 -3.57
N THR A 110 -10.13 12.61 -4.00
CA THR A 110 -11.29 12.92 -3.15
C THR A 110 -12.14 11.72 -2.75
N LYS A 111 -11.92 10.56 -3.36
CA LYS A 111 -12.56 9.28 -3.05
C LYS A 111 -11.50 8.20 -2.87
N THR A 112 -10.39 8.55 -2.22
CA THR A 112 -9.17 7.74 -2.14
C THR A 112 -9.42 6.34 -1.57
N GLU A 113 -10.43 6.17 -0.73
CA GLU A 113 -10.89 4.87 -0.23
C GLU A 113 -11.33 3.90 -1.34
N SER A 114 -11.85 4.41 -2.46
CA SER A 114 -12.20 3.60 -3.64
C SER A 114 -10.97 2.99 -4.32
N PHE A 115 -9.78 3.54 -4.03
CA PHE A 115 -8.50 3.10 -4.58
C PHE A 115 -7.70 2.22 -3.61
N TRP A 116 -8.32 1.75 -2.51
CA TRP A 116 -7.68 0.86 -1.54
C TRP A 116 -7.00 -0.33 -2.21
N GLY A 117 -7.70 -1.01 -3.13
CA GLY A 117 -7.17 -2.19 -3.82
C GLY A 117 -5.86 -1.90 -4.55
N ILE A 118 -5.81 -0.88 -5.41
CA ILE A 118 -4.58 -0.61 -6.16
C ILE A 118 -3.43 -0.12 -5.26
N PHE A 119 -3.73 0.65 -4.21
CA PHE A 119 -2.71 1.07 -3.24
C PHE A 119 -2.15 -0.12 -2.46
N HIS A 120 -3.02 -1.06 -2.11
CA HIS A 120 -2.66 -2.32 -1.47
C HIS A 120 -1.72 -3.14 -2.35
N GLU A 121 -2.04 -3.35 -3.63
CA GLU A 121 -1.14 -4.10 -4.53
C GLU A 121 0.22 -3.42 -4.76
N ILE A 122 0.23 -2.09 -4.88
CA ILE A 122 1.49 -1.34 -4.95
C ILE A 122 2.27 -1.50 -3.63
N GLY A 123 1.55 -1.52 -2.50
CA GLY A 123 2.12 -1.71 -1.17
C GLY A 123 2.77 -3.09 -0.99
N HIS A 124 2.21 -4.15 -1.57
CA HIS A 124 2.81 -5.49 -1.54
C HIS A 124 4.22 -5.48 -2.14
N ASN A 125 4.42 -4.74 -3.24
CA ASN A 125 5.74 -4.56 -3.85
C ASN A 125 6.74 -3.78 -2.95
N MET A 126 6.27 -3.15 -1.86
CA MET A 126 7.11 -2.43 -0.90
C MET A 126 7.45 -3.25 0.36
N GLN A 127 6.75 -4.37 0.60
CA GLN A 127 7.00 -5.22 1.77
C GLN A 127 8.41 -5.79 1.76
N GLN A 128 8.94 -6.09 2.95
CA GLN A 128 10.19 -6.81 3.14
C GLN A 128 9.98 -7.97 4.09
N GLY A 129 10.69 -9.07 3.84
CA GLY A 129 10.57 -10.29 4.64
C GLY A 129 11.00 -10.09 6.10
N GLU A 130 11.89 -9.14 6.38
CA GLU A 130 12.45 -8.88 7.70
C GLU A 130 11.42 -8.33 8.70
N TRP A 131 10.39 -7.60 8.24
CA TRP A 131 9.29 -7.11 9.10
C TRP A 131 7.93 -7.73 8.77
N THR A 132 7.85 -8.53 7.71
CA THR A 132 6.65 -9.27 7.34
C THR A 132 6.76 -10.69 7.88
N PHE A 133 6.19 -10.90 9.06
CA PHE A 133 6.12 -12.21 9.72
C PHE A 133 4.86 -12.99 9.29
N GLU A 134 4.82 -14.27 9.63
CA GLU A 134 3.76 -15.17 9.19
C GLU A 134 2.36 -14.67 9.56
N GLY A 135 1.46 -14.67 8.58
CA GLY A 135 0.09 -14.18 8.70
C GLY A 135 -0.07 -12.66 8.57
N THR A 136 1.01 -11.90 8.35
CA THR A 136 0.93 -10.43 8.17
C THR A 136 1.22 -9.94 6.76
N GLY A 137 1.24 -10.84 5.77
CA GLY A 137 1.32 -10.48 4.35
C GLY A 137 0.22 -9.49 3.95
N GLU A 138 -1.03 -9.78 4.30
CA GLU A 138 -2.20 -8.93 4.05
C GLU A 138 -2.38 -7.79 5.07
N VAL A 139 -1.47 -7.66 6.03
CA VAL A 139 -1.55 -6.67 7.12
C VAL A 139 -0.50 -5.58 6.93
N THR A 140 0.77 -5.97 6.84
CA THR A 140 1.89 -5.00 6.74
C THR A 140 1.88 -4.24 5.41
N VAL A 141 1.32 -4.84 4.34
CA VAL A 141 0.99 -4.12 3.10
C VAL A 141 0.12 -2.89 3.36
N ASN A 142 -0.84 -3.00 4.27
CA ASN A 142 -1.78 -1.92 4.56
C ASN A 142 -1.16 -0.76 5.36
N ILE A 143 0.07 -0.89 5.86
CA ILE A 143 0.84 0.26 6.34
C ILE A 143 1.07 1.23 5.16
N PHE A 144 1.42 0.72 3.98
CA PHE A 144 1.59 1.52 2.77
C PHE A 144 0.25 2.02 2.24
N THR A 145 -0.81 1.20 2.27
CA THR A 145 -2.16 1.62 1.86
C THR A 145 -2.65 2.81 2.68
N LEU A 146 -2.56 2.73 4.01
CA LEU A 146 -2.91 3.82 4.91
C LEU A 146 -2.03 5.07 4.69
N TYR A 147 -0.75 4.87 4.38
CA TYR A 147 0.15 5.97 4.06
C TYR A 147 -0.23 6.68 2.75
N ALA A 148 -0.58 5.93 1.69
CA ALA A 148 -1.06 6.52 0.43
C ALA A 148 -2.27 7.40 0.66
N MET A 149 -3.23 6.92 1.44
CA MET A 149 -4.46 7.65 1.74
C MET A 149 -4.19 8.94 2.50
N LYS A 150 -3.20 8.93 3.39
CA LYS A 150 -2.75 10.15 4.07
C LYS A 150 -2.06 11.12 3.10
N GLN A 151 -1.14 10.64 2.26
CA GLN A 151 -0.34 11.53 1.40
C GLN A 151 -1.12 12.07 0.19
N ILE A 152 -2.01 11.26 -0.39
CA ILE A 152 -2.75 11.61 -1.61
C ILE A 152 -4.14 12.16 -1.30
N GLY A 153 -4.86 11.50 -0.38
CA GLY A 153 -6.24 11.87 -0.02
C GLY A 153 -6.35 12.80 1.19
N ASN A 154 -5.23 13.15 1.83
CA ASN A 154 -5.20 13.87 3.11
C ASN A 154 -6.11 13.26 4.20
N MET A 155 -6.32 11.94 4.15
CA MET A 155 -7.17 11.24 5.11
C MET A 155 -6.37 10.84 6.34
N GLU A 156 -6.89 11.13 7.52
CA GLU A 156 -6.26 10.70 8.76
C GLU A 156 -6.40 9.18 8.95
N THR A 157 -5.27 8.52 9.15
CA THR A 157 -5.15 7.05 9.19
C THR A 157 -6.04 6.42 10.26
N TRP A 158 -6.15 7.05 11.43
CA TRP A 158 -6.89 6.53 12.58
C TRP A 158 -8.43 6.59 12.43
N ILE A 159 -8.94 7.51 11.61
CA ILE A 159 -10.38 7.67 11.35
C ILE A 159 -10.79 7.10 10.00
N HIS A 160 -9.91 6.36 9.33
CA HIS A 160 -10.16 5.82 8.01
C HIS A 160 -11.44 4.94 8.01
N PRO A 161 -12.41 5.16 7.08
CA PRO A 161 -13.69 4.46 7.11
C PRO A 161 -13.56 2.93 7.06
N TRP A 162 -12.61 2.39 6.31
CA TRP A 162 -12.35 0.95 6.27
C TRP A 162 -11.83 0.43 7.62
N LEU A 163 -10.88 1.15 8.25
CA LEU A 163 -10.32 0.75 9.54
C LEU A 163 -11.37 0.84 10.65
N LYS A 164 -12.23 1.86 10.60
CA LYS A 164 -13.34 2.07 11.54
C LYS A 164 -14.28 0.85 11.61
N LYS A 165 -14.50 0.15 10.49
CA LYS A 165 -15.33 -1.08 10.44
C LYS A 165 -14.74 -2.22 11.28
N HIS A 166 -13.44 -2.20 11.55
CA HIS A 166 -12.75 -3.23 12.31
C HIS A 166 -12.52 -2.89 13.78
N VAL A 167 -12.78 -1.64 14.21
CA VAL A 167 -12.57 -1.21 15.60
C VAL A 167 -13.39 -2.03 16.59
N GLU A 168 -14.67 -2.28 16.30
CA GLU A 168 -15.52 -3.12 17.16
C GLU A 168 -15.01 -4.57 17.26
N ALA A 169 -14.52 -5.12 16.15
CA ALA A 169 -13.91 -6.45 16.13
C ALA A 169 -12.63 -6.47 16.97
N GLY A 170 -11.78 -5.44 16.87
CA GLY A 170 -10.58 -5.29 17.69
C GLY A 170 -10.88 -5.17 19.19
N ILE A 171 -11.89 -4.39 19.57
CA ILE A 171 -12.33 -4.30 20.97
C ILE A 171 -12.78 -5.67 21.48
N LYS A 172 -13.59 -6.40 20.69
CA LYS A 172 -14.02 -7.76 21.04
C LYS A 172 -12.82 -8.71 21.14
N TYR A 173 -11.89 -8.65 20.20
CA TYR A 173 -10.68 -9.48 20.20
C TYR A 173 -9.88 -9.33 21.50
N VAL A 174 -9.61 -8.08 21.91
CA VAL A 174 -8.88 -7.82 23.16
C VAL A 174 -9.68 -8.29 24.37
N ASN A 175 -10.97 -7.94 24.45
CA ASN A 175 -11.80 -8.27 25.61
C ASN A 175 -12.02 -9.78 25.83
N HIS A 176 -11.83 -10.60 24.79
CA HIS A 176 -11.90 -12.06 24.88
C HIS A 176 -10.53 -12.73 25.10
N GLY A 177 -9.50 -11.96 25.48
CA GLY A 177 -8.20 -12.51 25.89
C GLY A 177 -7.19 -12.66 24.76
N ALA A 178 -7.17 -11.71 23.80
CA ALA A 178 -6.18 -11.51 22.74
C ALA A 178 -5.22 -12.69 22.48
N ASP A 179 -5.50 -13.48 21.44
CA ASP A 179 -4.66 -14.59 21.00
C ASP A 179 -4.02 -14.33 19.63
N PHE A 180 -2.69 -14.40 19.57
CA PHE A 180 -1.93 -14.13 18.34
C PHE A 180 -2.33 -15.03 17.16
N ASN A 181 -2.71 -16.28 17.42
CA ASN A 181 -3.11 -17.21 16.35
C ASN A 181 -4.44 -16.83 15.70
N THR A 182 -5.31 -16.16 16.45
CA THR A 182 -6.54 -15.54 15.95
C THR A 182 -6.23 -14.22 15.25
N TRP A 183 -5.39 -13.38 15.88
CA TRP A 183 -4.97 -12.08 15.33
C TRP A 183 -4.42 -12.19 13.90
N LYS A 184 -3.52 -13.15 13.65
CA LYS A 184 -2.90 -13.37 12.33
C LYS A 184 -3.86 -13.84 11.24
N LYS A 185 -5.09 -14.20 11.59
CA LYS A 185 -6.15 -14.62 10.65
C LYS A 185 -7.14 -13.52 10.35
N GLU A 186 -7.05 -12.39 11.04
CA GLU A 186 -7.99 -11.27 10.91
C GLU A 186 -7.27 -9.98 10.50
N PRO A 187 -6.98 -9.77 9.19
CA PRO A 187 -6.16 -8.66 8.75
C PRO A 187 -6.67 -7.27 9.17
N GLY A 188 -7.99 -7.09 9.23
CA GLY A 188 -8.60 -5.85 9.67
C GLY A 188 -8.38 -5.56 11.15
N THR A 189 -8.53 -6.58 12.01
CA THR A 189 -8.19 -6.50 13.44
C THR A 189 -6.69 -6.27 13.61
N ALA A 190 -5.88 -7.02 12.87
CA ALA A 190 -4.44 -6.95 12.93
C ALA A 190 -3.88 -5.58 12.53
N LEU A 191 -4.49 -4.90 11.57
CA LEU A 191 -4.04 -3.58 11.13
C LEU A 191 -4.17 -2.50 12.23
N LEU A 192 -5.04 -2.69 13.21
CA LEU A 192 -5.33 -1.69 14.25
C LEU A 192 -4.10 -1.31 15.07
N ILE A 193 -3.21 -2.26 15.41
CA ILE A 193 -1.98 -1.96 16.16
C ILE A 193 -1.05 -1.03 15.36
N TYR A 194 -0.94 -1.23 14.04
CA TYR A 194 -0.11 -0.37 13.19
C TYR A 194 -0.71 1.02 13.07
N ALA A 195 -2.03 1.12 12.96
CA ALA A 195 -2.73 2.40 12.98
C ALA A 195 -2.56 3.12 14.34
N GLN A 196 -2.54 2.39 15.46
CA GLN A 196 -2.29 2.95 16.80
C GLN A 196 -0.89 3.56 16.87
N LEU A 197 0.10 2.84 16.36
CA LEU A 197 1.49 3.31 16.31
C LEU A 197 1.62 4.58 15.46
N VAL A 198 0.95 4.63 14.30
CA VAL A 198 0.92 5.86 13.47
C VAL A 198 0.24 7.01 14.21
N ASN A 199 -0.89 6.75 14.87
CA ASN A 199 -1.63 7.79 15.59
C ASN A 199 -0.83 8.33 16.80
N ALA A 200 -0.11 7.47 17.51
CA ALA A 200 0.65 7.83 18.70
C ALA A 200 1.99 8.53 18.37
N PHE A 201 2.71 8.05 17.35
CA PHE A 201 4.10 8.46 17.09
C PHE A 201 4.32 9.13 15.74
N GLY A 202 3.33 9.08 14.85
CA GLY A 202 3.41 9.66 13.52
C GLY A 202 4.21 8.83 12.51
N TRP A 203 4.07 9.20 11.23
CA TRP A 203 4.75 8.53 10.11
C TRP A 203 6.27 8.72 10.11
N SER A 204 6.79 9.74 10.79
CA SER A 204 8.24 9.97 10.91
C SER A 204 8.94 8.83 11.65
N ILE A 205 8.29 8.21 12.63
CA ILE A 205 8.83 7.03 13.33
C ILE A 205 8.80 5.80 12.44
N PHE A 206 7.71 5.54 11.71
CA PHE A 206 7.67 4.45 10.72
C PHE A 206 8.78 4.55 9.68
N LYS A 207 9.05 5.75 9.18
CA LYS A 207 10.18 6.03 8.28
C LYS A 207 11.51 5.64 8.92
N GLN A 208 11.76 6.04 10.17
CA GLN A 208 12.98 5.69 10.90
C GLN A 208 13.10 4.17 11.09
N VAL A 209 12.03 3.51 11.52
CA VAL A 209 11.97 2.04 11.67
C VAL A 209 12.33 1.34 10.36
N PHE A 210 11.69 1.68 9.25
CA PHE A 210 11.98 1.03 7.97
C PHE A 210 13.41 1.29 7.49
N ARG A 211 13.95 2.49 7.71
CA ARG A 211 15.36 2.81 7.41
C ARG A 211 16.33 2.04 8.30
N ARG A 212 15.97 1.82 9.58
CA ARG A 212 16.74 0.95 10.47
C ARG A 212 16.82 -0.46 9.90
N TYR A 213 15.69 -1.03 9.46
CA TYR A 213 15.65 -2.33 8.79
C TYR A 213 16.48 -2.38 7.50
N GLN A 214 16.41 -1.36 6.64
CA GLN A 214 17.22 -1.29 5.41
C GLN A 214 18.73 -1.32 5.70
N ASN A 215 19.15 -0.76 6.84
CA ASN A 215 20.55 -0.66 7.24
C ASN A 215 21.01 -1.78 8.19
N LEU A 216 20.16 -2.77 8.50
CA LEU A 216 20.56 -3.87 9.36
C LEU A 216 21.68 -4.69 8.71
N PRO A 217 22.80 -4.94 9.42
CA PRO A 217 23.78 -5.91 9.01
C PRO A 217 23.13 -7.28 8.81
N ALA A 218 23.62 -8.06 7.84
CA ALA A 218 23.04 -9.38 7.52
C ALA A 218 22.96 -10.33 8.74
N VAL A 219 23.93 -10.25 9.66
CA VAL A 219 23.96 -11.03 10.90
C VAL A 219 22.84 -10.66 11.89
N GLU A 220 22.35 -9.43 11.83
CA GLU A 220 21.30 -8.89 12.69
C GLU A 220 19.90 -9.02 12.08
N LYS A 221 19.78 -9.46 10.83
CA LYS A 221 18.48 -9.70 10.21
C LYS A 221 17.77 -10.88 10.89
N PRO A 222 16.45 -10.78 11.13
CA PRO A 222 15.71 -11.84 11.79
C PRO A 222 15.62 -13.08 10.89
N LYS A 223 15.84 -14.25 11.48
CA LYS A 223 15.99 -15.53 10.75
C LYS A 223 14.73 -16.40 10.81
N ASN A 224 13.84 -16.14 11.75
CA ASN A 224 12.59 -16.88 11.94
C ASN A 224 11.46 -15.92 12.35
N ASN A 225 10.22 -16.42 12.42
CA ASN A 225 9.06 -15.58 12.71
C ASN A 225 9.09 -14.93 14.10
N GLN A 226 9.60 -15.62 15.11
CA GLN A 226 9.72 -15.06 16.46
C GLN A 226 10.67 -13.86 16.47
N GLU A 227 11.86 -14.03 15.90
CA GLU A 227 12.84 -12.94 15.79
C GLU A 227 12.29 -11.74 15.00
N LYS A 228 11.44 -11.95 13.98
CA LYS A 228 10.80 -10.85 13.25
C LYS A 228 9.84 -10.05 14.14
N MET A 229 9.04 -10.74 14.97
CA MET A 229 8.11 -10.09 15.89
C MET A 229 8.87 -9.32 16.98
N ASP A 230 9.83 -9.97 17.64
CA ASP A 230 10.64 -9.36 18.69
C ASP A 230 11.36 -8.11 18.14
N LYS A 231 12.00 -8.24 16.98
CA LYS A 231 12.75 -7.17 16.35
C LYS A 231 11.87 -6.02 15.89
N TRP A 232 10.62 -6.29 15.49
CA TRP A 232 9.64 -5.23 15.19
C TRP A 232 9.42 -4.35 16.43
N PHE A 233 9.08 -4.94 17.57
CA PHE A 233 8.82 -4.17 18.78
C PHE A 233 10.09 -3.56 19.39
N VAL A 234 11.24 -4.23 19.31
CA VAL A 234 12.52 -3.67 19.77
C VAL A 234 12.89 -2.43 18.95
N ILE A 235 12.99 -2.56 17.62
CA ILE A 235 13.36 -1.43 16.76
C ILE A 235 12.33 -0.31 16.92
N PHE A 236 11.04 -0.61 16.91
CA PHE A 236 10.03 0.44 17.05
C PHE A 236 10.14 1.15 18.40
N SER A 237 10.32 0.41 19.51
CA SER A 237 10.51 0.99 20.85
C SER A 237 11.76 1.88 20.92
N GLU A 238 12.85 1.45 20.29
CA GLU A 238 14.09 2.21 20.20
C GLU A 238 13.91 3.51 19.41
N GLU A 239 13.21 3.47 18.27
CA GLU A 239 12.98 4.66 17.44
C GLU A 239 11.99 5.63 18.09
N CYS A 240 10.92 5.13 18.73
CA CYS A 240 9.93 5.98 19.39
C CYS A 240 10.28 6.40 20.83
N LYS A 241 11.39 5.87 21.39
CA LYS A 241 11.84 6.10 22.77
C LYS A 241 10.78 5.76 23.81
N PHE A 242 9.98 4.73 23.53
CA PHE A 242 8.90 4.28 24.41
C PHE A 242 8.85 2.75 24.44
N ASN A 243 8.63 2.16 25.61
CA ASN A 243 8.53 0.71 25.74
C ASN A 243 7.19 0.22 25.17
N LEU A 244 7.22 -0.48 24.03
CA LEU A 244 6.02 -1.05 23.39
C LEU A 244 5.69 -2.47 23.83
N ALA A 245 6.44 -3.08 24.75
CA ALA A 245 6.12 -4.41 25.25
C ALA A 245 4.69 -4.52 25.83
N PRO A 246 4.19 -3.55 26.63
CA PRO A 246 2.80 -3.57 27.09
C PRO A 246 1.77 -3.55 25.95
N LEU A 247 2.07 -2.84 24.85
CA LEU A 247 1.19 -2.80 23.68
C LEU A 247 1.18 -4.15 22.95
N ALA A 248 2.35 -4.77 22.79
CA ALA A 248 2.43 -6.11 22.21
C ALA A 248 1.65 -7.15 23.04
N ILE A 249 1.84 -7.15 24.36
CA ILE A 249 1.10 -8.04 25.28
C ILE A 249 -0.41 -7.78 25.19
N TYR A 250 -0.83 -6.51 25.14
CA TYR A 250 -2.23 -6.13 24.98
C TYR A 250 -2.87 -6.70 23.69
N TRP A 251 -2.09 -6.81 22.62
CA TRP A 251 -2.52 -7.42 21.35
C TRP A 251 -2.25 -8.92 21.25
N GLY A 252 -1.75 -9.55 22.31
CA GLY A 252 -1.54 -11.00 22.39
C GLY A 252 -0.23 -11.50 21.75
N PHE A 253 0.71 -10.61 21.40
CA PHE A 253 1.99 -11.03 20.82
C PHE A 253 2.83 -11.86 21.82
N PRO A 254 3.50 -12.93 21.36
CA PRO A 254 4.32 -13.80 22.22
C PRO A 254 5.75 -13.26 22.35
N ILE A 255 5.95 -12.10 22.99
CA ILE A 255 7.27 -11.44 23.16
C ILE A 255 7.80 -11.52 24.60
#